data_AF-A0AAW0PMF2-F1
#
_entry.id   AF-A0AAW0PMF2-F1
#
_cell.length_a   1.000
_cell.length_b   1.000
_cell.length_c   1.000
_cell.angle_alpha   90.00
_cell.angle_beta   90.00
_cell.angle_gamma   90.00
#
_symmetry.space_group_name_H-M   'P 1'
#
loop_
_entity.id
_entity.type
_entity.pdbx_description
1 polymer ?
#
loop_
_entity_poly.entity_id
_entity_poly.type
_entity_poly.pdbx_seq_one_letter_code
_entity_poly.pdbx_strand_id
1 'polypeptide(L)'
;MMKCSGKWLYIGGASNLPGSRSLVHLLTSAWIDSRPTSQSNILELIQAQRIYGQCSTMKYNVTFENNTLVIEHPFYLKEVYLSSECTDCLAIYETVKSGDDSFESLLLFSKGKHLSFSCNNRFNEFVSLSCLVRQK
;
A
#
# COMPACT_ATOMS: atom_id res chain seq x y z
N MET A 1 5.38 -10.69 16.51
CA MET A 1 4.05 -10.97 15.93
C MET A 1 3.83 -9.97 14.80
N MET A 2 3.62 -10.44 13.57
CA MET A 2 3.65 -9.59 12.36
C MET A 2 2.41 -8.69 12.34
N LYS A 3 2.58 -7.36 12.46
CA LYS A 3 1.47 -6.39 12.58
C LYS A 3 0.61 -6.27 11.33
N CYS A 4 1.10 -6.75 10.18
CA CYS A 4 0.48 -6.53 8.87
C CYS A 4 -0.57 -7.59 8.49
N SER A 5 -0.71 -8.69 9.26
CA SER A 5 -1.60 -9.79 8.91
C SER A 5 -3.09 -9.42 9.00
N GLY A 6 -3.87 -10.01 8.09
CA GLY A 6 -5.30 -9.82 7.99
C GLY A 6 -5.72 -8.88 6.86
N LYS A 7 -7.01 -8.53 6.89
CA LYS A 7 -7.67 -7.75 5.83
C LYS A 7 -7.61 -6.25 6.11
N TRP A 8 -7.19 -5.50 5.12
CA TRP A 8 -7.03 -4.05 5.14
C TRP A 8 -7.71 -3.41 3.94
N LEU A 9 -8.41 -2.32 4.16
CA LEU A 9 -9.14 -1.54 3.17
C LEU A 9 -8.34 -0.29 2.82
N TYR A 10 -8.16 -0.04 1.52
CA TYR A 10 -7.50 1.16 1.03
C TYR A 10 -8.33 2.41 1.36
N ILE A 11 -7.67 3.40 1.93
CA ILE A 11 -8.27 4.68 2.35
C ILE A 11 -7.88 5.80 1.40
N GLY A 12 -6.61 5.80 0.99
CA GLY A 12 -6.06 6.83 0.12
C GLY A 12 -4.54 6.72 0.06
N GLY A 13 -3.92 7.61 -0.72
CA GLY A 13 -2.49 7.69 -0.81
C GLY A 13 -2.05 8.96 -1.52
N ALA A 14 -0.74 9.13 -1.65
CA ALA A 14 -0.13 10.18 -2.46
C ALA A 14 1.06 9.59 -3.21
N SER A 15 1.42 10.21 -4.32
CA SER A 15 2.49 9.76 -5.19
C SER A 15 3.29 10.94 -5.73
N ASN A 16 4.57 10.71 -5.99
CA ASN A 16 5.43 11.68 -6.68
C ASN A 16 5.12 11.76 -8.19
N LEU A 17 4.31 10.83 -8.73
CA LEU A 17 3.91 10.84 -10.12
C LEU A 17 2.70 11.78 -10.31
N PRO A 18 2.76 12.74 -11.26
CA PRO A 18 1.73 13.76 -11.39
C PRO A 18 0.38 13.19 -11.84
N GLY A 19 -0.67 13.52 -11.06
CA GLY A 19 -2.07 13.48 -11.48
C GLY A 19 -2.58 12.10 -11.94
N SER A 20 -3.34 12.09 -13.05
CA SER A 20 -4.07 10.94 -13.61
C SER A 20 -3.20 9.73 -14.00
N ARG A 21 -1.88 9.86 -13.90
CA ARG A 21 -0.94 8.76 -14.16
C ARG A 21 -0.56 7.98 -12.90
N SER A 22 -0.83 8.50 -11.71
CA SER A 22 -0.56 7.77 -10.48
C SER A 22 -1.56 6.65 -10.27
N LEU A 23 -1.08 5.44 -9.99
CA LEU A 23 -1.91 4.28 -9.62
C LEU A 23 -2.83 4.62 -8.44
N VAL A 24 -2.35 5.42 -7.49
CA VAL A 24 -3.12 5.95 -6.36
C VAL A 24 -4.36 6.73 -6.80
N HIS A 25 -4.24 7.54 -7.86
CA HIS A 25 -5.37 8.33 -8.39
C HIS A 25 -6.35 7.49 -9.23
N LEU A 26 -5.88 6.38 -9.80
CA LEU A 26 -6.70 5.48 -10.62
C LEU A 26 -7.43 4.41 -9.78
N LEU A 27 -6.90 4.12 -8.59
CA LEU A 27 -7.46 3.19 -7.61
C LEU A 27 -8.67 3.82 -6.92
N THR A 28 -9.87 3.41 -7.34
CA THR A 28 -11.13 3.88 -6.73
C THR A 28 -11.48 3.14 -5.45
N SER A 29 -11.09 1.86 -5.35
CA SER A 29 -11.23 1.05 -4.13
C SER A 29 -10.28 -0.12 -4.21
N ALA A 30 -9.63 -0.47 -3.11
CA ALA A 30 -8.84 -1.68 -3.01
C ALA A 30 -8.90 -2.28 -1.60
N TRP A 31 -8.61 -3.56 -1.50
CA TRP A 31 -8.31 -4.22 -0.24
C TRP A 31 -7.21 -5.24 -0.42
N ILE A 32 -6.45 -5.43 0.64
CA ILE A 32 -5.41 -6.46 0.74
C ILE A 32 -5.75 -7.38 1.92
N ASP A 33 -5.50 -8.66 1.77
CA ASP A 33 -5.56 -9.66 2.84
C ASP A 33 -4.23 -10.41 2.83
N SER A 34 -3.44 -10.22 3.89
CA SER A 34 -2.15 -10.87 4.03
C SER A 34 -2.22 -11.99 5.06
N ARG A 35 -1.79 -13.19 4.66
CA ARG A 35 -1.89 -14.39 5.48
C ARG A 35 -0.52 -15.05 5.63
N PRO A 36 -0.13 -15.43 6.85
CA PRO A 36 1.11 -16.19 7.04
C PRO A 36 1.00 -17.56 6.37
N THR A 37 2.10 -18.01 5.77
CA THR A 37 2.21 -19.37 5.24
C THR A 37 2.96 -20.28 6.22
N SER A 38 3.20 -21.55 5.84
CA SER A 38 4.05 -22.45 6.61
C SER A 38 5.52 -22.03 6.63
N GLN A 39 5.95 -21.19 5.69
CA GLN A 39 7.28 -20.60 5.65
C GLN A 39 7.26 -19.25 6.39
N SER A 40 8.19 -19.06 7.32
CA SER A 40 8.17 -17.94 8.26
C SER A 40 8.35 -16.56 7.61
N ASN A 41 8.98 -16.51 6.44
CA ASN A 41 9.23 -15.29 5.67
C ASN A 41 8.33 -15.16 4.44
N ILE A 42 7.36 -16.06 4.21
CA ILE A 42 6.44 -15.96 3.07
C ILE A 42 5.04 -15.64 3.55
N LEU A 43 4.45 -14.61 2.94
CA LEU A 43 3.06 -14.24 3.06
C LEU A 43 2.30 -14.62 1.79
N GLU A 44 1.10 -15.15 1.96
CA GLU A 44 0.11 -15.19 0.88
C GLU A 44 -0.61 -13.83 0.89
N LEU A 45 -0.44 -13.07 -0.19
CA LEU A 45 -1.11 -11.79 -0.37
C LEU A 45 -2.26 -11.96 -1.37
N ILE A 46 -3.46 -11.57 -0.93
CA ILE A 46 -4.64 -11.50 -1.78
C ILE A 46 -5.01 -10.02 -1.89
N GLN A 47 -4.96 -9.49 -3.11
CA GLN A 47 -5.31 -8.11 -3.40
C GLN A 47 -6.50 -8.08 -4.34
N ALA A 48 -7.51 -7.27 -4.02
CA ALA A 48 -8.55 -6.95 -4.99
C ALA A 48 -8.66 -5.44 -5.12
N GLN A 49 -8.82 -4.98 -6.35
CA GLN A 49 -8.76 -3.57 -6.68
C GLN A 49 -9.71 -3.21 -7.81
N ARG A 50 -10.19 -1.97 -7.78
CA ARG A 50 -11.03 -1.39 -8.81
C ARG A 50 -10.32 -0.22 -9.49
N ILE A 51 -9.98 -0.42 -10.75
CA ILE A 51 -9.28 0.54 -11.59
C ILE A 51 -10.14 0.78 -12.83
N TYR A 52 -10.39 2.05 -13.19
CA TYR A 52 -11.28 2.43 -14.31
C TYR A 52 -12.65 1.73 -14.30
N GLY A 53 -13.21 1.52 -13.12
CA GLY A 53 -14.52 0.87 -12.96
C GLY A 53 -14.49 -0.67 -13.04
N GLN A 54 -13.39 -1.28 -13.47
CA GLN A 54 -13.23 -2.74 -13.54
C GLN A 54 -12.58 -3.29 -12.28
N CYS A 55 -13.08 -4.42 -11.79
CA CYS A 55 -12.53 -5.12 -10.64
C CYS A 55 -11.53 -6.19 -11.10
N SER A 56 -10.34 -6.20 -10.52
CA SER A 56 -9.36 -7.28 -10.66
C SER A 56 -8.99 -7.85 -9.30
N THR A 57 -8.57 -9.10 -9.27
CA THR A 57 -8.08 -9.78 -8.06
C THR A 57 -6.81 -10.53 -8.41
N MET A 58 -5.83 -10.41 -7.54
CA MET A 58 -4.52 -11.02 -7.67
C MET A 58 -4.23 -11.79 -6.37
N LYS A 59 -3.62 -12.95 -6.53
CA LYS A 59 -3.19 -13.81 -5.43
C LYS A 59 -1.78 -14.28 -5.72
N TYR A 60 -0.85 -14.01 -4.81
CA TYR A 60 0.54 -14.36 -4.99
C TYR A 60 1.27 -14.49 -3.65
N ASN A 61 2.33 -15.31 -3.65
CA ASN A 61 3.20 -15.46 -2.50
C ASN A 61 4.33 -14.42 -2.57
N VAL A 62 4.60 -13.77 -1.46
CA VAL A 62 5.63 -12.74 -1.34
C VAL A 62 6.56 -13.04 -0.19
N THR A 63 7.84 -12.79 -0.42
CA THR A 63 8.82 -12.78 0.66
C THR A 63 8.70 -11.47 1.43
N PHE A 64 8.50 -11.57 2.74
CA PHE A 64 8.38 -10.45 3.66
C PHE A 64 9.48 -10.52 4.70
N GLU A 65 10.45 -9.61 4.59
CA GLU A 65 11.62 -9.57 5.46
C GLU A 65 11.89 -8.14 5.91
N ASN A 66 12.16 -7.94 7.20
CA ASN A 66 12.46 -6.61 7.77
C ASN A 66 11.42 -5.53 7.41
N ASN A 67 10.14 -5.89 7.50
CA ASN A 67 9.01 -5.03 7.13
C ASN A 67 8.99 -4.60 5.65
N THR A 68 9.71 -5.33 4.79
CA THR A 68 9.81 -5.03 3.37
C THR A 68 9.31 -6.22 2.56
N LEU A 69 8.52 -5.91 1.53
CA LEU A 69 8.07 -6.84 0.51
C LEU A 69 8.67 -6.40 -0.82
N VAL A 70 9.20 -7.36 -1.59
CA VAL A 70 9.73 -7.09 -2.93
C VAL A 70 9.13 -8.08 -3.92
N ILE A 71 8.66 -7.54 -5.04
CA ILE A 71 8.27 -8.29 -6.23
C ILE A 71 9.20 -7.82 -7.34
N GLU A 72 9.86 -8.75 -8.02
CA GLU A 72 10.75 -8.42 -9.14
C GLU A 72 10.11 -8.68 -10.51
N HIS A 73 9.07 -9.51 -10.58
CA HIS A 73 8.38 -9.87 -11.82
C HIS A 73 6.85 -9.92 -11.62
N PRO A 74 6.04 -9.46 -12.59
CA PRO A 74 6.41 -8.97 -13.92
C PRO A 74 6.90 -7.51 -13.95
N PHE A 75 6.83 -6.80 -12.83
CA PHE A 75 7.39 -5.46 -12.64
C PHE A 75 8.09 -5.41 -11.28
N TYR A 76 8.95 -4.40 -11.10
CA TYR A 76 9.59 -4.18 -9.81
C TYR A 76 8.64 -3.39 -8.90
N LEU A 77 8.28 -3.98 -7.77
CA LEU A 77 7.56 -3.34 -6.67
C LEU A 77 8.32 -3.61 -5.38
N LYS A 78 8.64 -2.55 -4.64
CA LYS A 78 9.15 -2.63 -3.29
C LYS A 78 8.19 -1.90 -2.36
N GLU A 79 7.65 -2.61 -1.39
CA GLU A 79 6.80 -2.05 -0.35
C GLU A 79 7.51 -2.08 1.00
N VAL A 80 7.53 -0.96 1.71
CA VAL A 80 8.04 -0.84 3.07
C VAL A 80 6.86 -0.52 3.99
N TYR A 81 6.58 -1.44 4.90
CA TYR A 81 5.48 -1.35 5.86
C TYR A 81 5.94 -0.51 7.03
N LEU A 82 5.40 0.70 7.12
CA LEU A 82 5.84 1.69 8.09
C LEU A 82 5.29 1.34 9.48
N SER A 83 6.20 1.25 10.45
CA SER A 83 5.82 1.04 11.84
C SER A 83 4.90 2.16 12.31
N SER A 84 3.77 1.74 12.88
CA SER A 84 2.71 2.60 13.35
C SER A 84 2.31 2.22 14.78
N GLU A 85 2.09 3.23 15.61
CA GLU A 85 1.43 3.09 16.92
C GLU A 85 -0.07 2.83 16.77
N CYS A 86 -0.65 3.23 15.64
CA CYS A 86 -2.02 2.89 15.28
C CYS A 86 -2.13 1.40 14.91
N THR A 87 -3.01 0.68 15.59
CA THR A 87 -3.23 -0.78 15.44
C THR A 87 -4.27 -1.15 14.39
N ASP A 88 -5.05 -0.16 13.95
CA ASP A 88 -6.09 -0.25 12.93
C ASP A 88 -5.73 0.54 11.65
N CYS A 89 -4.49 1.01 11.54
CA CYS A 89 -3.92 1.65 10.37
C CYS A 89 -2.72 0.87 9.85
N LEU A 90 -2.57 0.84 8.53
CA LEU A 90 -1.39 0.32 7.87
C LEU A 90 -0.92 1.33 6.82
N ALA A 91 0.28 1.87 7.01
CA ALA A 91 0.92 2.78 6.06
C ALA A 91 2.01 2.02 5.30
N ILE A 92 1.99 2.13 3.98
CA ILE A 92 2.91 1.41 3.09
C ILE A 92 3.56 2.41 2.15
N TYR A 93 4.89 2.50 2.20
CA TYR A 93 5.66 3.21 1.20
C TYR A 93 5.99 2.25 0.07
N GLU A 94 5.53 2.53 -1.14
CA GLU A 94 5.82 1.73 -2.32
C GLU A 94 6.77 2.45 -3.27
N THR A 95 7.65 1.69 -3.89
CA THR A 95 8.46 2.11 -5.04
C THR A 95 8.15 1.14 -6.17
N VAL A 96 7.69 1.66 -7.30
CA VAL A 96 7.33 0.89 -8.48
C VAL A 96 8.22 1.29 -9.63
N LYS A 97 8.74 0.30 -10.36
CA LYS A 97 9.39 0.51 -11.66
C LYS A 97 8.73 -0.39 -12.70
N SER A 98 8.27 0.23 -13.78
CA SER A 98 7.60 -0.46 -14.89
C SER A 98 8.02 0.19 -16.21
N GLY A 99 8.83 -0.51 -16.99
CA GLY A 99 9.45 0.07 -18.20
C GLY A 99 10.37 1.24 -17.83
N ASP A 100 10.17 2.38 -18.48
CA ASP A 100 10.94 3.61 -18.23
C ASP A 100 10.35 4.46 -17.08
N ASP A 101 9.16 4.13 -16.59
CA ASP A 101 8.50 4.84 -15.51
C ASP A 101 8.95 4.29 -14.15
N SER A 102 9.33 5.20 -13.25
CA SER A 102 9.62 4.92 -11.84
C SER A 102 8.86 5.91 -10.98
N PHE A 103 8.14 5.42 -9.98
CA PHE A 103 7.43 6.27 -9.04
C PHE A 103 7.42 5.72 -7.64
N GLU A 104 7.13 6.62 -6.73
CA GLU A 104 7.01 6.36 -5.31
C GLU A 104 5.62 6.80 -4.89
N SER A 105 5.00 5.98 -4.06
CA SER A 105 3.75 6.32 -3.43
C SER A 105 3.79 5.97 -1.96
N LEU A 106 2.96 6.64 -1.19
CA LEU A 106 2.66 6.24 0.17
C LEU A 106 1.15 6.04 0.27
N LEU A 107 0.79 4.83 0.70
CA LEU A 107 -0.57 4.32 0.76
C LEU A 107 -0.99 4.16 2.21
N LEU A 108 -2.26 4.41 2.49
CA LEU A 108 -2.87 4.19 3.78
C LEU A 108 -4.03 3.21 3.66
N PHE A 109 -4.03 2.24 4.56
CA PHE A 109 -5.08 1.26 4.72
C PHE A 109 -5.61 1.23 6.16
N SER A 110 -6.83 0.74 6.34
CA SER A 110 -7.44 0.53 7.66
C SER A 110 -8.17 -0.82 7.75
N LYS A 111 -8.32 -1.35 8.97
CA LYS A 111 -9.11 -2.58 9.20
C LYS A 111 -10.61 -2.39 8.97
N GLY A 112 -11.12 -1.17 9.15
CA GLY A 112 -12.52 -0.83 9.02
C GLY A 112 -12.78 0.17 7.89
N LYS A 113 -14.05 0.29 7.48
CA LYS A 113 -14.48 1.34 6.54
C LYS A 113 -14.45 2.75 7.14
N HIS A 114 -14.43 2.83 8.47
CA HIS A 114 -14.33 4.09 9.21
C HIS A 114 -12.93 4.22 9.78
N LEU A 115 -12.30 5.36 9.50
CA LEU A 115 -11.01 5.72 10.07
C LEU A 115 -11.19 5.99 11.56
N SER A 116 -10.35 5.36 12.40
CA SER A 116 -10.16 5.88 13.74
C SER A 116 -9.63 7.32 13.68
N PHE A 117 -9.82 8.07 14.75
CA PHE A 117 -9.27 9.41 14.90
C PHE A 117 -7.75 9.43 14.65
N SER A 118 -7.04 8.41 15.16
CA SER A 118 -5.60 8.20 14.91
C SER A 118 -5.27 7.96 13.44
N CYS A 119 -6.08 7.16 12.73
CA CYS A 119 -5.90 6.91 11.29
C CYS A 119 -6.10 8.18 10.48
N ASN A 120 -7.13 8.95 10.81
CA ASN A 120 -7.47 10.18 10.13
C ASN A 120 -6.39 11.26 10.31
N ASN A 121 -5.88 11.45 11.54
CA ASN A 121 -4.79 12.39 11.78
C ASN A 121 -3.54 12.00 11.00
N ARG A 122 -3.21 10.71 10.92
CA ARG A 122 -2.06 10.23 10.16
C ARG A 122 -2.25 10.40 8.65
N PHE A 123 -3.47 10.21 8.14
CA PHE A 123 -3.79 10.54 6.75
C PHE A 123 -3.57 12.02 6.46
N ASN A 124 -4.04 12.92 7.33
CA ASN A 124 -3.89 14.37 7.16
C ASN A 124 -2.44 14.84 7.27
N GLU A 125 -1.68 14.29 8.22
CA GLU A 125 -0.24 14.52 8.34
C GLU A 125 0.48 14.05 7.08
N PHE A 126 0.11 12.87 6.57
CA PHE A 126 0.65 12.31 5.35
C PHE A 126 0.35 13.20 4.11
N VAL A 127 -0.89 13.64 3.94
CA VAL A 127 -1.25 14.57 2.86
C VAL A 127 -0.44 15.86 2.97
N SER A 128 -0.24 16.38 4.19
CA SER A 128 0.55 17.59 4.44
C SER A 128 2.03 17.40 4.10
N LEU A 129 2.62 16.24 4.41
CA LEU A 129 3.99 15.87 4.04
C LEU A 129 4.15 15.63 2.53
N SER A 130 3.11 15.12 1.86
CA SER A 130 3.12 14.91 0.41
C SER A 130 3.17 16.22 -0.39
N CYS A 131 2.74 17.35 0.18
CA CYS A 131 2.98 18.68 -0.40
C CYS A 131 4.47 19.07 -0.43
N LEU A 132 5.31 18.54 0.48
CA LEU A 132 6.76 18.77 0.44
C LEU A 132 7.45 17.95 -0.67
N VAL A 133 6.88 16.82 -1.09
CA VAL A 133 7.37 16.03 -2.24
C VAL A 133 7.17 16.79 -3.57
N ARG A 134 6.28 17.79 -3.61
CA ARG A 134 6.08 18.67 -4.78
C ARG A 134 7.09 19.83 -4.90
N GLN A 135 8.04 20.00 -3.97
CA GLN A 135 8.97 21.14 -3.98
C GLN A 135 10.44 20.80 -4.30
N LYS A 136 10.72 19.72 -5.03
CA LYS A 136 12.03 19.54 -5.66
C LYS A 136 11.92 19.33 -7.15
#